data_AF-A0A471HDJ8-F1
#
_entry.id   AF-A0A471HDJ8-F1
#
_cell.length_a   1.000
_cell.length_b   1.000
_cell.length_c   1.000
_cell.angle_alpha   90.00
_cell.angle_beta   90.00
_cell.angle_gamma   90.00
#
_symmetry.space_group_name_H-M   'P 1'
#
loop_
_entity.id
_entity.type
_entity.pdbx_description
1 polymer ?
#
loop_
_entity_poly.entity_id
_entity_poly.type
_entity_poly.pdbx_seq_one_letter_code
_entity_poly.pdbx_strand_id
1 'polypeptide(L)'
;MSYNCLWIGMNRGNRLDRLQRLFMEQPDRDRIVNELENVSELLVTDKLKKYSSESLLFDDGYCISLDDIGENHFLDDFTDHILMPEYLGTFGDNVPISKYTKQRKYMDLNKDKFKFLILESKDDLLFLPIQARGIVKPKTILKIPVSSSTGDKSMLYDLDAGITVPTTVCAQFNKNKKCLYVINNIDFEMMLGTFEHKKTVAQKNLLKFKDKQFRVGAEKYSVQFEEYNDIEKAILDSKRTTIRLSKYEETGPEFDINKIQKAVEKLPTTEQVTICKEKQVIEVNADNYKTFIAIIHNSIVERLISGEVGVI
;
A
#
# COMPACT_ATOMS: atom_id res chain seq x y z
N MET A 1 -20.34 -4.52 15.73
CA MET A 1 -20.19 -5.47 14.61
C MET A 1 -19.61 -6.75 15.18
N SER A 2 -20.15 -7.92 14.85
CA SER A 2 -19.61 -9.20 15.31
C SER A 2 -18.76 -9.81 14.20
N TYR A 3 -17.47 -10.01 14.46
CA TYR A 3 -16.56 -10.68 13.54
C TYR A 3 -16.42 -12.14 13.97
N ASN A 4 -16.71 -13.05 13.03
CA ASN A 4 -16.83 -14.48 13.31
C ASN A 4 -15.51 -15.21 13.05
N CYS A 5 -14.71 -14.71 12.12
CA CYS A 5 -13.41 -15.29 11.76
C CYS A 5 -12.32 -14.24 11.77
N LEU A 6 -11.11 -14.68 12.12
CA LEU A 6 -9.88 -13.91 11.98
C LEU A 6 -8.93 -14.68 11.08
N TRP A 7 -8.30 -13.99 10.16
CA TRP A 7 -7.33 -14.55 9.23
C TRP A 7 -6.02 -13.78 9.32
N ILE A 8 -4.90 -14.46 9.09
CA ILE A 8 -3.58 -13.84 8.99
C ILE A 8 -3.01 -14.01 7.58
N GLY A 9 -2.61 -12.90 6.98
CA GLY A 9 -1.92 -12.86 5.70
C GLY A 9 -0.40 -12.96 5.86
N MET A 10 0.21 -13.82 5.06
CA MET A 10 1.65 -14.10 5.11
C MET A 10 2.32 -13.93 3.76
N ASN A 11 3.51 -13.32 3.79
CA ASN A 11 4.42 -13.32 2.65
C ASN A 11 5.47 -14.41 2.79
N ARG A 12 5.94 -14.92 1.65
CA ARG A 12 7.15 -15.73 1.56
C ARG A 12 8.08 -15.14 0.52
N GLY A 13 9.29 -14.77 0.94
CA GLY A 13 10.14 -13.89 0.12
C GLY A 13 9.48 -12.53 -0.08
N ASN A 14 9.32 -12.11 -1.34
CA ASN A 14 8.82 -10.78 -1.71
C ASN A 14 7.36 -10.78 -2.21
N ARG A 15 6.63 -11.90 -2.07
CA ARG A 15 5.25 -12.03 -2.56
C ARG A 15 4.31 -12.46 -1.45
N LEU A 16 3.06 -12.00 -1.56
CA LEU A 16 1.96 -12.48 -0.76
C LEU A 16 1.67 -13.94 -1.13
N ASP A 17 1.61 -14.82 -0.11
CA ASP A 17 1.58 -16.28 -0.30
C ASP A 17 0.19 -16.85 0.00
N ARG A 18 -0.29 -16.69 1.24
CA ARG A 18 -1.55 -17.29 1.72
C ARG A 18 -2.18 -16.54 2.89
N LEU A 19 -3.46 -16.79 3.13
CA LEU A 19 -4.15 -16.55 4.40
C LEU A 19 -4.20 -17.85 5.21
N GLN A 20 -4.12 -17.72 6.53
CA GLN A 20 -4.40 -18.80 7.46
C GLN A 20 -5.43 -18.35 8.49
N ARG A 21 -6.39 -19.23 8.80
CA ARG A 21 -7.39 -18.97 9.83
C ARG A 21 -6.75 -19.01 11.21
N LEU A 22 -7.07 -18.02 12.04
CA LEU A 22 -6.70 -17.99 13.44
C LEU A 22 -7.91 -18.42 14.29
N PHE A 23 -7.75 -19.52 15.01
CA PHE A 23 -8.75 -20.03 15.94
C PHE A 23 -8.65 -19.26 17.26
N MET A 24 -9.62 -18.38 17.48
CA MET A 24 -9.76 -17.57 18.69
C MET A 24 -11.19 -17.62 19.19
N GLU A 25 -11.41 -17.26 20.45
CA GLU A 25 -12.76 -17.08 20.97
C GLU A 25 -13.32 -15.70 20.60
N GLN A 26 -14.65 -15.54 20.65
CA GLN A 26 -15.30 -14.26 20.35
C GLN A 26 -14.80 -13.10 21.23
N PRO A 27 -14.59 -13.26 22.55
CA PRO A 27 -14.12 -12.17 23.39
C PRO A 27 -12.75 -11.61 22.97
N ASP A 28 -11.86 -12.43 22.42
CA ASP A 28 -10.56 -11.96 21.96
C ASP A 28 -10.66 -11.22 20.62
N ARG A 29 -11.58 -11.63 19.73
CA ARG A 29 -11.87 -10.85 18.52
C ARG A 29 -12.49 -9.50 18.86
N ASP A 30 -13.41 -9.47 19.82
CA ASP A 30 -14.05 -8.23 20.27
C ASP A 30 -13.02 -7.26 20.87
N ARG A 31 -11.99 -7.76 21.57
CA ARG A 31 -10.86 -6.94 22.05
C ARG A 31 -10.12 -6.27 20.89
N ILE A 32 -9.81 -7.00 19.82
CA ILE A 32 -9.15 -6.42 18.63
C ILE A 32 -10.00 -5.29 18.07
N VAL A 33 -11.31 -5.51 17.90
CA VAL A 33 -12.23 -4.52 17.36
C VAL A 33 -12.28 -3.26 18.22
N ASN A 34 -12.26 -3.41 19.55
CA ASN A 34 -12.28 -2.29 20.49
C ASN A 34 -10.99 -1.46 20.50
N GLU A 35 -9.87 -2.01 20.00
CA GLU A 35 -8.60 -1.30 19.87
C GLU A 35 -8.46 -0.56 18.53
N LEU A 36 -9.43 -0.68 17.61
CA LEU A 36 -9.39 0.00 16.33
C LEU A 36 -9.66 1.49 16.46
N GLU A 37 -8.70 2.31 16.05
CA GLU A 37 -8.69 3.77 16.21
C GLU A 37 -9.48 4.49 15.12
N ASN A 38 -9.54 3.94 13.90
CA ASN A 38 -10.09 4.61 12.73
C ASN A 38 -11.42 4.02 12.23
N VAL A 39 -12.19 3.34 13.10
CA VAL A 39 -13.49 2.74 12.73
C VAL A 39 -14.49 3.80 12.23
N SER A 40 -14.39 5.03 12.73
CA SER A 40 -15.22 6.15 12.27
C SER A 40 -14.99 6.49 10.80
N GLU A 41 -13.80 6.28 10.24
CA GLU A 41 -13.47 6.53 8.83
C GLU A 41 -14.18 5.54 7.90
N LEU A 42 -14.44 4.31 8.36
CA LEU A 42 -15.23 3.30 7.64
C LEU A 42 -16.68 3.76 7.41
N LEU A 43 -17.20 4.65 8.26
CA LEU A 43 -18.56 5.19 8.14
C LEU A 43 -18.65 6.32 7.10
N VAL A 44 -17.52 6.78 6.55
CA VAL A 44 -17.45 7.89 5.59
C VAL A 44 -17.10 7.41 4.17
N THR A 45 -17.29 6.12 3.91
CA THR A 45 -16.97 5.47 2.61
C THR A 45 -17.66 6.11 1.40
N ASP A 46 -18.80 6.79 1.60
CA ASP A 46 -19.52 7.53 0.55
C ASP A 46 -18.76 8.75 0.01
N LYS A 47 -17.69 9.20 0.68
CA LYS A 47 -16.83 10.31 0.21
C LYS A 47 -15.63 9.83 -0.61
N LEU A 48 -15.38 8.52 -0.70
CA LEU A 48 -14.25 7.99 -1.45
C LEU A 48 -14.49 8.11 -2.96
N LYS A 49 -13.47 8.55 -3.68
CA LYS A 49 -13.51 8.64 -5.15
C LYS A 49 -13.45 7.24 -5.74
N LYS A 50 -14.02 7.06 -6.95
CA LYS A 50 -13.82 5.81 -7.70
C LYS A 50 -12.34 5.63 -8.06
N TYR A 51 -11.88 4.38 -8.05
CA TYR A 51 -10.54 4.02 -8.49
C TYR A 51 -10.28 4.55 -9.91
N SER A 52 -9.11 5.13 -10.08
CA SER A 52 -8.59 5.57 -11.37
C SER A 52 -7.09 5.28 -11.40
N SER A 53 -6.61 4.66 -12.48
CA SER A 53 -5.18 4.48 -12.75
C SER A 53 -4.44 5.83 -12.77
N GLU A 54 -5.15 6.87 -13.21
CA GLU A 54 -4.69 8.24 -13.37
C GLU A 54 -4.87 9.09 -12.11
N SER A 55 -5.32 8.52 -10.98
CA SER A 55 -5.52 9.32 -9.75
C SER A 55 -4.19 9.85 -9.22
N LEU A 56 -3.99 11.17 -9.34
CA LEU A 56 -2.75 11.88 -9.00
C LEU A 56 -2.55 12.07 -7.48
N LEU A 57 -3.61 11.87 -6.69
CA LEU A 57 -3.58 11.90 -5.23
C LEU A 57 -3.49 10.46 -4.69
N PHE A 58 -2.26 9.96 -4.66
CA PHE A 58 -1.91 8.59 -4.26
C PHE A 58 -2.30 8.21 -2.81
N ASP A 59 -2.51 9.22 -1.96
CA ASP A 59 -2.89 9.02 -0.56
C ASP A 59 -4.41 9.05 -0.37
N ASP A 60 -5.17 9.49 -1.39
CA ASP A 60 -6.62 9.50 -1.31
C ASP A 60 -7.12 8.07 -1.30
N GLY A 61 -7.97 7.77 -0.32
CA GLY A 61 -8.73 6.53 -0.34
C GLY A 61 -9.62 6.46 -1.60
N TYR A 62 -9.86 5.24 -2.08
CA TYR A 62 -10.68 4.99 -3.25
C TYR A 62 -11.69 3.87 -3.01
N CYS A 63 -12.71 3.82 -3.86
CA CYS A 63 -13.61 2.68 -3.96
C CYS A 63 -13.53 2.03 -5.35
N ILE A 64 -13.58 0.70 -5.39
CA ILE A 64 -13.63 -0.07 -6.64
C ILE A 64 -14.69 -1.16 -6.52
N SER A 65 -15.59 -1.23 -7.50
CA SER A 65 -16.56 -2.32 -7.59
C SER A 65 -15.83 -3.59 -8.01
N LEU A 66 -16.25 -4.74 -7.48
CA LEU A 66 -15.75 -6.05 -7.92
C LEU A 66 -15.92 -6.24 -9.44
N ASP A 67 -17.02 -5.72 -9.98
CA ASP A 67 -17.34 -5.81 -11.42
C ASP A 67 -16.41 -4.95 -12.29
N ASP A 68 -15.72 -3.95 -11.70
CA ASP A 68 -14.75 -3.10 -12.39
C ASP A 68 -13.34 -3.72 -12.39
N ILE A 69 -13.12 -4.82 -11.65
CA ILE A 69 -11.83 -5.53 -11.60
C ILE A 69 -11.81 -6.55 -12.74
N GLY A 70 -11.25 -6.15 -13.89
CA GLY A 70 -11.07 -7.01 -15.05
C GLY A 70 -9.87 -7.95 -14.97
N GLU A 71 -9.78 -8.86 -15.96
CA GLU A 71 -8.64 -9.76 -16.14
C GLU A 71 -7.32 -8.97 -16.25
N ASN A 72 -6.26 -9.44 -15.59
CA ASN A 72 -4.94 -8.80 -15.49
C ASN A 72 -4.88 -7.52 -14.62
N HIS A 73 -5.97 -7.15 -13.92
CA HIS A 73 -5.88 -6.10 -12.91
C HIS A 73 -4.93 -6.54 -11.77
N PHE A 74 -4.26 -5.60 -11.10
CA PHE A 74 -3.31 -5.96 -10.03
C PHE A 74 -3.97 -6.64 -8.81
N LEU A 75 -5.31 -6.57 -8.71
CA LEU A 75 -6.13 -7.25 -7.71
C LEU A 75 -6.75 -8.55 -8.20
N ASP A 76 -6.55 -8.96 -9.45
CA ASP A 76 -7.23 -10.11 -10.07
C ASP A 76 -7.10 -11.40 -9.22
N ASP A 77 -5.85 -11.81 -8.93
CA ASP A 77 -5.57 -12.96 -8.05
C ASP A 77 -6.19 -12.82 -6.65
N PHE A 78 -6.22 -11.60 -6.11
CA PHE A 78 -6.76 -11.29 -4.78
C PHE A 78 -8.28 -11.36 -4.76
N THR A 79 -8.93 -10.95 -5.86
CA THR A 79 -10.38 -10.99 -6.05
C THR A 79 -10.90 -12.42 -6.00
N ASP A 80 -10.31 -13.31 -6.79
CA ASP A 80 -10.73 -14.71 -6.91
C ASP A 80 -10.71 -15.47 -5.58
N HIS A 81 -9.70 -15.21 -4.74
CA HIS A 81 -9.46 -16.01 -3.53
C HIS A 81 -9.95 -15.36 -2.24
N ILE A 82 -10.13 -14.02 -2.22
CA ILE A 82 -10.48 -13.30 -0.98
C ILE A 82 -11.79 -12.53 -1.10
N LEU A 83 -12.04 -11.84 -2.22
CA LEU A 83 -13.18 -10.91 -2.33
C LEU A 83 -14.44 -11.57 -2.91
N MET A 84 -14.29 -12.52 -3.85
CA MET A 84 -15.42 -13.26 -4.42
C MET A 84 -16.08 -14.27 -3.48
N PRO A 85 -15.35 -15.01 -2.63
CA PRO A 85 -15.97 -16.00 -1.76
C PRO A 85 -16.96 -15.38 -0.77
N GLU A 86 -18.12 -16.00 -0.60
CA GLU A 86 -19.09 -15.59 0.42
C GLU A 86 -18.47 -15.69 1.83
N TYR A 87 -17.66 -16.74 2.04
CA TYR A 87 -16.84 -16.93 3.21
C TYR A 87 -15.44 -17.40 2.82
N LEU A 88 -14.40 -16.84 3.44
CA LEU A 88 -13.02 -17.26 3.20
C LEU A 88 -12.79 -18.73 3.59
N GLY A 89 -13.55 -19.22 4.56
CA GLY A 89 -13.55 -20.62 5.01
C GLY A 89 -13.99 -21.64 3.95
N THR A 90 -14.51 -21.22 2.80
CA THR A 90 -14.84 -22.12 1.68
C THR A 90 -13.62 -22.87 1.14
N PHE A 91 -12.42 -22.31 1.28
CA PHE A 91 -11.15 -22.97 0.91
C PHE A 91 -10.52 -23.77 2.07
N GLY A 92 -11.22 -23.89 3.20
CA GLY A 92 -10.68 -24.44 4.45
C GLY A 92 -9.89 -23.40 5.25
N ASP A 93 -9.04 -23.87 6.17
CA ASP A 93 -8.31 -22.97 7.09
C ASP A 93 -7.05 -22.33 6.47
N ASN A 94 -6.74 -22.65 5.21
CA ASN A 94 -5.62 -22.08 4.46
C ASN A 94 -6.08 -21.67 3.06
N VAL A 95 -6.04 -20.37 2.77
CA VAL A 95 -6.47 -19.79 1.49
C VAL A 95 -5.23 -19.37 0.69
N PRO A 96 -4.87 -20.01 -0.43
CA PRO A 96 -3.79 -19.52 -1.29
C PRO A 96 -4.19 -18.19 -1.94
N ILE A 97 -3.25 -17.25 -2.10
CA ILE A 97 -3.55 -15.96 -2.76
C ILE A 97 -3.47 -16.01 -4.28
N SER A 98 -2.72 -16.97 -4.83
CA SER A 98 -2.60 -17.15 -6.28
C SER A 98 -2.77 -18.61 -6.65
N LYS A 99 -3.32 -18.86 -7.85
CA LYS A 99 -3.50 -20.20 -8.43
C LYS A 99 -2.15 -20.95 -8.57
N TYR A 100 -1.05 -20.19 -8.66
CA TYR A 100 0.31 -20.72 -8.80
C TYR A 100 1.00 -20.98 -7.45
N THR A 101 0.40 -20.58 -6.34
CA THR A 101 0.97 -20.79 -5.01
C THR A 101 0.71 -22.23 -4.58
N LYS A 102 1.78 -23.01 -4.36
CA LYS A 102 1.63 -24.36 -3.78
C LYS A 102 0.89 -24.25 -2.45
N GLN A 103 -0.20 -25.01 -2.29
CA GLN A 103 -0.89 -25.11 -1.00
C GLN A 103 0.09 -25.65 0.06
N ARG A 104 0.48 -24.80 1.01
CA ARG A 104 1.32 -25.17 2.14
C ARG A 104 0.44 -25.35 3.37
N LYS A 105 0.58 -26.50 4.01
CA LYS A 105 -0.19 -26.83 5.23
C LYS A 105 0.40 -26.26 6.52
N TYR A 106 1.68 -25.87 6.53
CA TYR A 106 2.42 -25.50 7.74
C TYR A 106 3.11 -24.14 7.61
N MET A 107 3.17 -23.41 8.73
CA MET A 107 3.96 -22.18 8.87
C MET A 107 5.44 -22.49 9.06
N ASP A 108 6.27 -21.71 8.38
CA ASP A 108 7.72 -21.74 8.49
C ASP A 108 8.17 -20.37 9.02
N LEU A 109 8.27 -20.23 10.35
CA LEU A 109 8.54 -18.94 11.02
C LEU A 109 9.84 -18.26 10.56
N ASN A 110 10.78 -19.02 10.00
CA ASN A 110 12.03 -18.47 9.45
C ASN A 110 11.85 -17.82 8.07
N LYS A 111 10.78 -18.15 7.34
CA LYS A 111 10.57 -17.72 5.95
C LYS A 111 9.27 -16.97 5.74
N ASP A 112 8.26 -17.28 6.53
CA ASP A 112 6.95 -16.66 6.46
C ASP A 112 6.95 -15.38 7.30
N LYS A 113 6.55 -14.27 6.67
CA LYS A 113 6.46 -12.96 7.32
C LYS A 113 4.99 -12.56 7.43
N PHE A 114 4.51 -12.35 8.64
CA PHE A 114 3.16 -11.85 8.90
C PHE A 114 3.02 -10.40 8.40
N LYS A 115 1.97 -10.11 7.65
CA LYS A 115 1.78 -8.80 7.01
C LYS A 115 0.51 -8.08 7.40
N PHE A 116 -0.58 -8.81 7.63
CA PHE A 116 -1.88 -8.22 7.95
C PHE A 116 -2.81 -9.25 8.59
N LEU A 117 -3.88 -8.74 9.19
CA LEU A 117 -5.02 -9.50 9.62
C LEU A 117 -6.25 -9.18 8.76
N ILE A 118 -7.15 -10.14 8.61
CA ILE A 118 -8.49 -9.91 8.10
C ILE A 118 -9.50 -10.30 9.18
N LEU A 119 -10.33 -9.35 9.59
CA LEU A 119 -11.53 -9.64 10.37
C LEU A 119 -12.67 -9.88 9.40
N GLU A 120 -13.28 -11.05 9.48
CA GLU A 120 -14.39 -11.45 8.60
C GLU A 120 -15.71 -11.50 9.39
N SER A 121 -16.70 -10.80 8.85
CA SER A 121 -18.10 -10.90 9.26
C SER A 121 -18.94 -11.49 8.13
N LYS A 122 -20.26 -11.56 8.34
CA LYS A 122 -21.20 -11.92 7.29
C LYS A 122 -21.28 -10.82 6.20
N ASP A 123 -21.12 -9.56 6.59
CA ASP A 123 -21.41 -8.42 5.73
C ASP A 123 -20.15 -7.80 5.12
N ASP A 124 -18.99 -8.01 5.75
CA ASP A 124 -17.75 -7.36 5.35
C ASP A 124 -16.47 -8.13 5.72
N LEU A 125 -15.38 -7.65 5.13
CA LEU A 125 -14.00 -7.98 5.49
C LEU A 125 -13.27 -6.68 5.85
N LEU A 126 -12.65 -6.61 7.02
CA LEU A 126 -11.75 -5.51 7.38
C LEU A 126 -10.30 -5.95 7.21
N PHE A 127 -9.49 -5.11 6.56
CA PHE A 127 -8.07 -5.35 6.31
C PHE A 127 -7.21 -4.51 7.26
N LEU A 128 -6.44 -5.18 8.11
CA LEU A 128 -5.68 -4.59 9.22
C LEU A 128 -4.17 -4.80 8.99
N PRO A 129 -3.39 -3.77 8.57
CA PRO A 129 -1.98 -3.93 8.27
C PRO A 129 -1.13 -4.10 9.55
N ILE A 130 -0.27 -5.13 9.59
CA ILE A 130 0.69 -5.32 10.70
C ILE A 130 1.89 -4.41 10.45
N GLN A 131 2.07 -3.41 11.31
CA GLN A 131 3.23 -2.53 11.23
C GLN A 131 4.48 -3.22 11.78
N ALA A 132 5.55 -3.26 10.98
CA ALA A 132 6.81 -3.90 11.34
C ALA A 132 7.60 -3.19 12.47
N ARG A 133 7.15 -2.02 12.95
CA ARG A 133 7.87 -1.15 13.90
C ARG A 133 7.00 -0.63 15.06
N GLY A 134 5.96 -1.36 15.44
CA GLY A 134 5.18 -1.01 16.63
C GLY A 134 5.94 -1.32 17.92
N ILE A 135 6.02 -0.37 18.85
CA ILE A 135 6.42 -0.66 20.23
C ILE A 135 5.39 -1.64 20.79
N VAL A 136 5.84 -2.85 21.10
CA VAL A 136 4.99 -3.90 21.65
C VAL A 136 4.61 -3.52 23.07
N LYS A 137 3.41 -2.98 23.28
CA LYS A 137 2.82 -2.95 24.63
C LYS A 137 2.54 -4.41 25.02
N PRO A 138 2.97 -4.88 26.20
CA PRO A 138 2.93 -6.30 26.59
C PRO A 138 1.53 -6.92 26.67
N LYS A 139 0.46 -6.13 26.48
CA LYS A 139 -0.95 -6.59 26.46
C LYS A 139 -1.51 -6.84 25.05
N THR A 140 -0.76 -6.53 23.99
CA THR A 140 -1.31 -6.38 22.62
C THR A 140 -0.69 -7.38 21.63
N ILE A 141 -0.23 -8.53 22.13
CA ILE A 141 0.43 -9.56 21.31
C ILE A 141 -0.57 -10.67 21.01
N LEU A 142 -0.88 -10.87 19.74
CA LEU A 142 -1.61 -12.05 19.29
C LEU A 142 -0.62 -13.21 19.10
N LYS A 143 -0.90 -14.32 19.77
CA LYS A 143 -0.10 -15.55 19.70
C LYS A 143 -0.60 -16.40 18.56
N ILE A 144 0.30 -16.81 17.66
CA ILE A 144 -0.06 -17.56 16.45
C ILE A 144 0.34 -19.04 16.65
N PRO A 145 -0.62 -19.97 16.63
CA PRO A 145 -0.32 -21.39 16.79
C PRO A 145 0.39 -21.96 15.56
N VAL A 146 1.56 -22.58 15.75
CA VAL A 146 2.42 -23.09 14.66
C VAL A 146 1.90 -24.41 14.05
N SER A 147 1.11 -25.18 14.80
CA SER A 147 0.47 -26.42 14.34
C SER A 147 -1.04 -26.23 14.13
N SER A 148 -1.56 -26.70 13.00
CA SER A 148 -3.00 -26.81 12.76
C SER A 148 -3.57 -27.93 13.62
N SER A 149 -4.33 -27.59 14.65
CA SER A 149 -5.11 -28.57 15.39
C SER A 149 -6.28 -29.02 14.51
N THR A 150 -6.08 -30.08 13.74
CA THR A 150 -7.20 -30.88 13.22
C THR A 150 -7.86 -31.58 14.40
N GLY A 151 -8.92 -30.98 14.95
CA GLY A 151 -9.81 -31.61 15.93
C GLY A 151 -10.46 -30.61 16.88
N ASP A 152 -11.76 -30.81 17.16
CA ASP A 152 -12.63 -30.06 18.08
C ASP A 152 -12.21 -30.11 19.56
N LYS A 153 -10.91 -30.13 19.87
CA LYS A 153 -10.40 -30.08 21.24
C LYS A 153 -9.23 -29.12 21.31
N SER A 154 -9.37 -28.17 22.24
CA SER A 154 -8.33 -27.28 22.75
C SER A 154 -6.97 -27.98 22.81
N MET A 155 -6.00 -27.45 22.07
CA MET A 155 -4.63 -27.96 22.04
C MET A 155 -3.64 -26.90 22.52
N LEU A 156 -2.62 -27.38 23.24
CA LEU A 156 -1.51 -26.62 23.79
C LEU A 156 -0.83 -25.74 22.73
N TYR A 157 -0.66 -24.46 23.06
CA TYR A 157 0.04 -23.47 22.25
C TYR A 157 1.55 -23.61 22.47
N ASP A 158 2.29 -24.09 21.46
CA ASP A 158 3.73 -23.81 21.38
C ASP A 158 3.90 -22.37 20.86
N LEU A 159 4.48 -21.52 21.70
CA LEU A 159 4.46 -20.05 21.58
C LEU A 159 5.77 -19.50 21.03
N ASP A 160 5.99 -19.64 19.72
CA ASP A 160 7.25 -19.19 19.11
C ASP A 160 7.16 -17.83 18.38
N ALA A 161 5.96 -17.31 18.10
CA ALA A 161 5.81 -16.01 17.44
C ALA A 161 4.58 -15.22 17.91
N GLY A 162 4.77 -13.91 18.08
CA GLY A 162 3.73 -12.95 18.42
C GLY A 162 3.70 -11.79 17.44
N ILE A 163 2.51 -11.33 17.07
CA ILE A 163 2.32 -10.10 16.29
C ILE A 163 1.67 -9.03 17.15
N THR A 164 2.03 -7.77 16.94
CA THR A 164 1.28 -6.65 17.50
C THR A 164 -0.09 -6.61 16.83
N VAL A 165 -1.17 -6.54 17.62
CA VAL A 165 -2.51 -6.32 17.10
C VAL A 165 -2.54 -4.96 16.40
N PRO A 166 -2.90 -4.89 15.10
CA PRO A 166 -3.05 -3.61 14.42
C PRO A 166 -4.21 -2.81 15.01
N THR A 167 -4.01 -1.50 15.18
CA THR A 167 -5.04 -0.56 15.64
C THR A 167 -5.73 0.18 14.48
N THR A 168 -5.32 -0.06 13.24
CA THR A 168 -5.85 0.66 12.08
C THR A 168 -6.38 -0.30 11.02
N VAL A 169 -7.38 0.17 10.28
CA VAL A 169 -7.97 -0.50 9.12
C VAL A 169 -7.54 0.25 7.87
N CYS A 170 -6.93 -0.44 6.90
CA CYS A 170 -6.52 0.18 5.64
C CYS A 170 -7.55 0.03 4.52
N ALA A 171 -8.41 -1.00 4.59
CA ALA A 171 -9.49 -1.21 3.63
C ALA A 171 -10.66 -1.99 4.25
N GLN A 172 -11.83 -1.87 3.64
CA GLN A 172 -13.03 -2.65 3.93
C GLN A 172 -13.62 -3.16 2.62
N PHE A 173 -13.88 -4.46 2.54
CA PHE A 173 -14.71 -5.01 1.48
C PHE A 173 -16.13 -5.20 1.99
N ASN A 174 -17.10 -4.54 1.38
CA ASN A 174 -18.51 -4.73 1.67
C ASN A 174 -19.08 -5.82 0.76
N LYS A 175 -19.41 -6.98 1.32
CA LYS A 175 -19.88 -8.16 0.57
C LYS A 175 -21.23 -7.88 -0.10
N ASN A 176 -22.12 -7.15 0.55
CA ASN A 176 -23.45 -6.82 0.03
C ASN A 176 -23.38 -5.88 -1.18
N LYS A 177 -22.51 -4.86 -1.12
CA LYS A 177 -22.28 -3.90 -2.22
C LYS A 177 -21.28 -4.41 -3.26
N LYS A 178 -20.61 -5.54 -3.01
CA LYS A 178 -19.46 -6.04 -3.80
C LYS A 178 -18.44 -4.95 -4.11
N CYS A 179 -18.13 -4.11 -3.11
CA CYS A 179 -17.28 -2.95 -3.30
C CYS A 179 -16.16 -2.94 -2.27
N LEU A 180 -14.93 -2.74 -2.76
CA LEU A 180 -13.74 -2.57 -1.94
C LEU A 180 -13.50 -1.08 -1.72
N TYR A 181 -13.52 -0.68 -0.46
CA TYR A 181 -13.22 0.67 0.00
C TYR A 181 -11.81 0.68 0.61
N VAL A 182 -10.86 1.29 -0.08
CA VAL A 182 -9.48 1.45 0.39
C VAL A 182 -9.37 2.82 1.04
N ILE A 183 -9.16 2.85 2.36
CA ILE A 183 -9.06 4.08 3.15
C ILE A 183 -7.61 4.59 3.16
N ASN A 184 -6.66 3.67 3.36
CA ASN A 184 -5.24 3.95 3.32
C ASN A 184 -4.59 3.11 2.21
N ASN A 185 -4.45 3.74 1.04
CA ASN A 185 -3.92 3.10 -0.15
C ASN A 185 -2.49 2.59 0.05
N ILE A 186 -1.64 3.33 0.76
CA ILE A 186 -0.24 2.94 0.98
C ILE A 186 -0.17 1.62 1.74
N ASP A 187 -0.86 1.52 2.89
CA ASP A 187 -0.80 0.31 3.71
C ASP A 187 -1.52 -0.87 3.04
N PHE A 188 -2.58 -0.60 2.26
CA PHE A 188 -3.23 -1.62 1.44
C PHE A 188 -2.33 -2.17 0.33
N GLU A 189 -1.62 -1.32 -0.42
CA GLU A 189 -0.68 -1.78 -1.46
C GLU A 189 0.52 -2.56 -0.87
N MET A 190 0.97 -2.17 0.32
CA MET A 190 2.00 -2.90 1.07
C MET A 190 1.54 -4.28 1.51
N MET A 191 0.29 -4.37 1.97
CA MET A 191 -0.35 -5.63 2.35
C MET A 191 -0.27 -6.66 1.21
N LEU A 192 -0.49 -6.20 -0.03
CA LEU A 192 -0.46 -7.03 -1.23
C LEU A 192 0.96 -7.45 -1.67
N GLY A 193 2.02 -6.94 -1.02
CA GLY A 193 3.40 -7.24 -1.40
C GLY A 193 3.83 -6.59 -2.72
N THR A 194 3.03 -5.69 -3.28
CA THR A 194 3.35 -4.99 -4.55
C THR A 194 4.50 -4.00 -4.39
N PHE A 195 4.82 -3.59 -3.15
CA PHE A 195 5.81 -2.56 -2.87
C PHE A 195 7.23 -2.94 -3.32
N GLU A 196 7.67 -4.18 -3.16
CA GLU A 196 9.03 -4.61 -3.58
C GLU A 196 9.18 -4.59 -5.10
N HIS A 197 8.11 -4.97 -5.82
CA HIS A 197 8.07 -4.82 -7.27
C HIS A 197 8.14 -3.34 -7.66
N LYS A 198 7.34 -2.48 -7.00
CA LYS A 198 7.38 -1.03 -7.21
C LYS A 198 8.74 -0.43 -6.89
N LYS A 199 9.44 -0.91 -5.86
CA LYS A 199 10.81 -0.50 -5.53
C LYS A 199 11.77 -0.79 -6.68
N THR A 200 11.64 -1.97 -7.29
CA THR A 200 12.43 -2.37 -8.46
C THR A 200 12.12 -1.50 -9.68
N VAL A 201 10.84 -1.20 -9.93
CA VAL A 201 10.41 -0.34 -11.05
C VAL A 201 10.86 1.10 -10.82
N ALA A 202 10.69 1.64 -9.61
CA ALA A 202 11.14 2.96 -9.22
C ALA A 202 12.64 3.14 -9.42
N GLN A 203 13.44 2.14 -9.02
CA GLN A 203 14.88 2.14 -9.23
C GLN A 203 15.24 2.21 -10.72
N LYS A 204 14.57 1.42 -11.57
CA LYS A 204 14.75 1.48 -13.03
C LYS A 204 14.39 2.85 -13.60
N ASN A 205 13.28 3.44 -13.14
CA ASN A 205 12.85 4.76 -13.59
C ASN A 205 13.83 5.86 -13.15
N LEU A 206 14.39 5.78 -11.94
CA LEU A 206 15.41 6.72 -11.47
C LEU A 206 16.67 6.68 -12.34
N LEU A 207 17.11 5.47 -12.71
CA LEU A 207 18.23 5.28 -13.63
C LEU A 207 17.95 5.90 -15.00
N LYS A 208 16.73 5.76 -15.54
CA LYS A 208 16.36 6.40 -16.81
C LYS A 208 16.42 7.93 -16.76
N PHE A 209 16.09 8.55 -15.62
CA PHE A 209 16.28 10.00 -15.44
C PHE A 209 17.76 10.36 -15.37
N LYS A 210 18.56 9.61 -14.60
CA LYS A 210 20.01 9.79 -14.49
C LYS A 210 20.70 9.70 -15.85
N ASP A 211 20.28 8.73 -16.66
CA ASP A 211 20.81 8.48 -18.01
C ASP A 211 20.19 9.41 -19.06
N LYS A 212 19.38 10.39 -18.65
CA LYS A 212 18.73 11.40 -19.51
C LYS A 212 17.79 10.82 -20.57
N GLN A 213 17.31 9.59 -20.36
CA GLN A 213 16.32 8.94 -21.21
C GLN A 213 14.94 9.54 -20.94
N PHE A 214 14.56 9.65 -19.66
CA PHE A 214 13.35 10.34 -19.24
C PHE A 214 13.59 11.84 -19.07
N ARG A 215 12.58 12.61 -19.46
CA ARG A 215 12.62 14.07 -19.49
C ARG A 215 11.32 14.65 -18.93
N VAL A 216 11.40 15.90 -18.49
CA VAL A 216 10.33 16.56 -17.73
C VAL A 216 9.78 17.76 -18.48
N GLY A 217 8.44 17.87 -18.48
CA GLY A 217 7.71 18.97 -19.10
C GLY A 217 7.67 18.87 -20.61
N ALA A 218 6.80 19.69 -21.22
CA ALA A 218 6.58 19.69 -22.67
C ALA A 218 7.87 20.00 -23.46
N GLU A 219 8.75 20.81 -22.85
CA GLU A 219 10.05 21.20 -23.41
C GLU A 219 11.15 20.15 -23.18
N LYS A 220 10.83 19.02 -22.53
CA LYS A 220 11.70 17.86 -22.36
C LYS A 220 13.04 18.20 -21.70
N TYR A 221 12.98 18.79 -20.51
CA TYR A 221 14.16 19.09 -19.69
C TYR A 221 14.78 17.80 -19.14
N SER A 222 16.12 17.75 -19.12
CA SER A 222 16.86 16.65 -18.48
C SER A 222 16.97 16.86 -16.97
N VAL A 223 17.25 15.79 -16.23
CA VAL A 223 17.39 15.84 -14.76
C VAL A 223 18.84 15.55 -14.38
N GLN A 224 19.38 16.35 -13.46
CA GLN A 224 20.72 16.16 -12.93
C GLN A 224 20.66 16.01 -11.41
N PHE A 225 21.30 14.96 -10.89
CA PHE A 225 21.33 14.63 -9.48
C PHE A 225 22.71 14.95 -8.89
N GLU A 226 22.79 15.78 -7.85
CA GLU A 226 24.06 16.17 -7.21
C GLU A 226 24.68 15.01 -6.39
N GLU A 227 23.84 14.17 -5.78
CA GLU A 227 24.26 13.01 -4.98
C GLU A 227 23.33 11.82 -5.26
N TYR A 228 23.42 11.27 -6.47
CA TYR A 228 22.46 10.26 -6.96
C TYR A 228 22.20 9.11 -5.98
N ASN A 229 23.25 8.55 -5.36
CA ASN A 229 23.11 7.38 -4.48
C ASN A 229 22.33 7.70 -3.20
N ASP A 230 22.54 8.89 -2.63
CA ASP A 230 21.86 9.32 -1.41
C ASP A 230 20.39 9.67 -1.70
N ILE A 231 20.14 10.32 -2.84
CA ILE A 231 18.78 10.59 -3.34
C ILE A 231 18.04 9.29 -3.65
N GLU A 232 18.69 8.33 -4.32
CA GLU A 232 18.14 7.01 -4.61
C GLU A 232 17.72 6.32 -3.31
N LYS A 233 18.62 6.26 -2.33
CA LYS A 233 18.32 5.67 -1.03
C LYS A 233 17.17 6.37 -0.33
N ALA A 234 17.15 7.70 -0.29
CA ALA A 234 16.08 8.48 0.32
C ALA A 234 14.72 8.22 -0.35
N ILE A 235 14.68 8.17 -1.69
CA ILE A 235 13.47 7.86 -2.46
C ILE A 235 12.97 6.45 -2.15
N LEU A 236 13.88 5.47 -2.12
CA LEU A 236 13.59 4.05 -1.95
C LEU A 236 13.26 3.65 -0.51
N ASP A 237 13.65 4.45 0.48
CA ASP A 237 13.29 4.28 1.89
C ASP A 237 11.93 4.92 2.20
N SER A 238 11.49 5.91 1.41
CA SER A 238 10.17 6.51 1.54
C SER A 238 9.14 5.82 0.65
N LYS A 239 8.09 5.27 1.29
CA LYS A 239 7.00 4.54 0.62
C LYS A 239 6.35 5.37 -0.49
N ARG A 240 5.97 6.60 -0.15
CA ARG A 240 5.23 7.52 -1.04
C ARG A 240 6.03 7.86 -2.29
N THR A 241 7.30 8.20 -2.12
CA THR A 241 8.19 8.57 -3.23
C THR A 241 8.51 7.39 -4.11
N THR A 242 8.73 6.20 -3.53
CA THR A 242 8.93 4.95 -4.28
C THR A 242 7.72 4.64 -5.15
N ILE A 243 6.50 4.65 -4.58
CA ILE A 243 5.28 4.32 -5.32
C ILE A 243 5.07 5.31 -6.46
N ARG A 244 5.21 6.62 -6.21
CA ARG A 244 5.12 7.64 -7.27
C ARG A 244 6.10 7.34 -8.39
N LEU A 245 7.38 7.24 -8.09
CA LEU A 245 8.39 7.01 -9.13
C LEU A 245 8.14 5.71 -9.92
N SER A 246 7.60 4.67 -9.28
CA SER A 246 7.29 3.41 -9.95
C SER A 246 6.19 3.50 -11.02
N LYS A 247 5.23 4.44 -10.88
CA LYS A 247 4.14 4.62 -11.84
C LYS A 247 4.43 5.68 -12.91
N TYR A 248 5.62 6.28 -12.89
CA TYR A 248 5.95 7.28 -13.90
C TYR A 248 6.06 6.64 -15.28
N GLU A 249 5.32 7.22 -16.23
CA GLU A 249 5.38 6.92 -17.66
C GLU A 249 5.56 8.23 -18.42
N GLU A 250 6.45 8.26 -19.42
CA GLU A 250 6.75 9.48 -20.19
C GLU A 250 5.60 9.93 -21.09
N THR A 251 4.56 9.10 -21.24
CA THR A 251 3.39 9.35 -22.10
C THR A 251 2.26 10.13 -21.42
N GLY A 252 2.46 10.61 -20.19
CA GLY A 252 1.47 11.39 -19.46
C GLY A 252 1.29 12.84 -19.97
N PRO A 253 0.23 13.55 -19.55
CA PRO A 253 0.05 14.97 -19.87
C PRO A 253 1.21 15.79 -19.30
N GLU A 254 1.88 16.58 -20.13
CA GLU A 254 3.05 17.38 -19.70
C GLU A 254 2.67 18.85 -19.52
N PHE A 255 3.03 19.43 -18.38
CA PHE A 255 2.95 20.88 -18.19
C PHE A 255 4.17 21.59 -18.77
N ASP A 256 3.95 22.82 -19.23
CA ASP A 256 5.03 23.73 -19.65
C ASP A 256 5.98 23.98 -18.48
N ILE A 257 7.29 24.01 -18.75
CA ILE A 257 8.32 24.21 -17.72
C ILE A 257 8.13 25.53 -16.97
N ASN A 258 7.59 26.55 -17.62
CA ASN A 258 7.29 27.83 -16.99
C ASN A 258 6.18 27.72 -15.94
N LYS A 259 5.19 26.83 -16.13
CA LYS A 259 4.15 26.57 -15.12
C LYS A 259 4.73 25.78 -13.94
N ILE A 260 5.58 24.81 -14.24
CA ILE A 260 6.32 24.05 -13.23
C ILE A 260 7.19 24.98 -12.37
N GLN A 261 7.95 25.86 -13.00
CA GLN A 261 8.81 26.83 -12.31
C GLN A 261 8.00 27.74 -11.37
N LYS A 262 6.90 28.34 -11.86
CA LYS A 262 6.01 29.15 -11.02
C LYS A 262 5.45 28.38 -9.82
N ALA A 263 5.34 27.06 -9.94
CA ALA A 263 4.89 26.22 -8.84
C ALA A 263 5.95 25.95 -7.80
N VAL A 264 7.15 25.65 -8.25
CA VAL A 264 8.32 25.47 -7.39
C VAL A 264 8.62 26.75 -6.61
N GLU A 265 8.53 27.93 -7.25
CA GLU A 265 8.82 29.22 -6.61
C GLU A 265 7.90 29.58 -5.42
N LYS A 266 6.74 28.91 -5.27
CA LYS A 266 5.86 29.10 -4.11
C LYS A 266 6.25 28.26 -2.88
N LEU A 267 7.16 27.30 -3.03
CA LEU A 267 7.63 26.45 -1.94
C LEU A 267 8.71 27.17 -1.11
N PRO A 268 8.97 26.73 0.14
CA PRO A 268 10.13 27.19 0.89
C PRO A 268 11.42 27.00 0.09
N THR A 269 12.34 27.97 0.13
CA THR A 269 13.56 27.98 -0.69
C THR A 269 14.38 26.69 -0.61
N THR A 270 14.40 26.04 0.56
CA THR A 270 15.10 24.77 0.81
C THR A 270 14.51 23.57 0.07
N GLU A 271 13.24 23.65 -0.33
CA GLU A 271 12.53 22.59 -1.04
C GLU A 271 12.48 22.82 -2.55
N GLN A 272 12.98 23.97 -3.03
CA GLN A 272 12.93 24.33 -4.44
C GLN A 272 13.97 23.53 -5.24
N VAL A 273 13.55 22.95 -6.37
CA VAL A 273 14.48 22.45 -7.39
C VAL A 273 14.99 23.61 -8.24
N THR A 274 16.25 23.53 -8.68
CA THR A 274 16.81 24.55 -9.56
C THR A 274 16.47 24.21 -11.01
N ILE A 275 15.81 25.12 -11.73
CA ILE A 275 15.46 24.94 -13.15
C ILE A 275 16.36 25.86 -13.99
N CYS A 276 17.39 25.30 -14.62
CA CYS A 276 18.30 26.02 -15.50
C CYS A 276 17.75 26.05 -16.94
N LYS A 277 17.23 27.19 -17.37
CA LYS A 277 16.65 27.33 -18.73
C LYS A 277 17.69 27.22 -19.84
N GLU A 278 18.89 27.75 -19.62
CA GLU A 278 19.96 27.75 -20.63
C GLU A 278 20.45 26.35 -20.95
N LYS A 279 20.63 25.51 -19.92
CA LYS A 279 21.09 24.12 -20.07
C LYS A 279 19.95 23.13 -20.30
N GLN A 280 18.70 23.56 -20.13
CA GLN A 280 17.51 22.69 -20.08
C GLN A 280 17.66 21.53 -19.07
N VAL A 281 18.07 21.88 -17.86
CA VAL A 281 18.32 20.93 -16.76
C VAL A 281 17.51 21.33 -15.53
N ILE A 282 16.92 20.32 -14.87
CA ILE A 282 16.39 20.42 -13.51
C ILE A 282 17.42 19.77 -12.58
N GLU A 283 17.96 20.53 -11.63
CA GLU A 283 18.96 20.06 -10.68
C GLU A 283 18.26 19.65 -9.37
N VAL A 284 18.60 18.46 -8.89
CA VAL A 284 17.96 17.79 -7.76
C VAL A 284 19.02 17.32 -6.77
N ASN A 285 18.76 17.56 -5.49
CA ASN A 285 19.60 17.19 -4.36
C ASN A 285 18.79 16.46 -3.26
N ALA A 286 19.45 16.13 -2.16
CA ALA A 286 18.85 15.38 -1.05
C ALA A 286 17.74 16.14 -0.31
N ASP A 287 17.70 17.47 -0.40
CA ASP A 287 16.70 18.30 0.28
C ASP A 287 15.44 18.50 -0.57
N ASN A 288 15.59 18.61 -1.90
CA ASN A 288 14.50 18.95 -2.82
C ASN A 288 13.98 17.78 -3.69
N TYR A 289 14.48 16.55 -3.51
CA TYR A 289 14.03 15.39 -4.30
C TYR A 289 12.52 15.14 -4.22
N LYS A 290 11.87 15.48 -3.09
CA LYS A 290 10.41 15.33 -2.95
C LYS A 290 9.66 16.25 -3.92
N THR A 291 10.18 17.44 -4.15
CA THR A 291 9.67 18.40 -5.13
C THR A 291 9.85 17.88 -6.55
N PHE A 292 11.02 17.29 -6.86
CA PHE A 292 11.21 16.58 -8.12
C PHE A 292 10.16 15.46 -8.33
N ILE A 293 9.93 14.61 -7.32
CA ILE A 293 8.89 13.58 -7.38
C ILE A 293 7.49 14.18 -7.60
N ALA A 294 7.21 15.34 -7.00
CA ALA A 294 5.94 16.04 -7.18
C ALA A 294 5.78 16.63 -8.59
N ILE A 295 6.88 17.06 -9.23
CA ILE A 295 6.92 17.58 -10.60
C ILE A 295 6.60 16.47 -11.60
N ILE A 296 7.30 15.33 -11.54
CA ILE A 296 7.12 14.23 -12.51
C ILE A 296 5.73 13.57 -12.40
N HIS A 297 5.02 13.83 -11.32
CA HIS A 297 3.63 13.40 -11.09
C HIS A 297 2.61 14.52 -11.28
N ASN A 298 2.99 15.66 -11.85
CA ASN A 298 2.11 16.81 -12.11
C ASN A 298 1.43 17.45 -10.88
N SER A 299 1.55 16.81 -9.72
CA SER A 299 0.91 17.17 -8.46
C SER A 299 1.31 18.56 -7.96
N ILE A 300 2.50 19.05 -8.31
CA ILE A 300 2.94 20.40 -7.92
C ILE A 300 2.16 21.51 -8.65
N VAL A 301 1.86 21.31 -9.93
CA VAL A 301 1.17 22.31 -10.76
C VAL A 301 -0.34 22.27 -10.47
N GLU A 302 -0.90 21.09 -10.26
CA GLU A 302 -2.33 20.95 -9.95
C GLU A 302 -2.71 21.48 -8.57
N ARG A 303 -1.87 21.28 -7.55
CA ARG A 303 -2.04 21.93 -6.23
C ARG A 303 -2.08 23.45 -6.33
N LEU A 304 -1.36 23.99 -7.32
CA LEU A 304 -1.33 25.41 -7.59
C LEU A 304 -2.59 25.91 -8.26
N ILE A 305 -3.20 25.09 -9.12
CA ILE A 305 -4.48 25.35 -9.78
C ILE A 305 -5.63 25.21 -8.78
N SER A 306 -5.58 24.26 -7.85
CA SER A 306 -6.61 24.04 -6.82
C SER A 306 -6.53 25.02 -5.63
N GLY A 307 -5.42 25.74 -5.47
CA GLY A 307 -5.21 26.69 -4.37
C GLY A 307 -4.85 26.03 -3.03
N GLU A 308 -4.73 24.70 -2.98
CA GLU A 308 -4.30 23.95 -1.79
C GLU A 308 -2.76 23.96 -1.67
N VAL A 309 -2.21 25.08 -1.22
CA VAL A 309 -0.77 25.18 -0.88
C VAL A 309 -0.61 24.86 0.61
N GLY A 310 -0.74 23.58 0.96
CA GLY A 310 -0.36 23.03 2.27
C GLY A 310 1.05 22.44 2.22
N VAL A 311 1.89 22.84 3.19
CA VAL A 311 3.30 22.48 3.42
C VAL A 311 3.61 20.99 3.13
N ILE A 312 4.72 20.72 2.42
CA ILE A 312 5.20 19.38 1.99
C ILE A 312 5.79 18.58 3.17
#